data_AF-A0A7W0R749-F1
#
_entry.id   AF-A0A7W0R749-F1
#
_cell.length_a   1.000
_cell.length_b   1.000
_cell.length_c   1.000
_cell.angle_alpha   90.00
_cell.angle_beta   90.00
_cell.angle_gamma   90.00
#
_symmetry.space_group_name_H-M   'P 1'
#
loop_
_entity.id
_entity.type
_entity.pdbx_description
1 polymer ?
#
loop_
_entity_poly.entity_id
_entity_poly.type
_entity_poly.pdbx_seq_one_letter_code
_entity_poly.pdbx_strand_id
1 'polypeptide(L)'
;MSAKNTAVNLLILTTFMSFILYRRTGKIATVTWAKTGYVVQLVIFAAAAIFVLFLGIYGYFVEASVRIGLSVPQVGSVLFAMVSIAAIDIFLFRKPKVTAEVRWGHIPAISQYVLIFIAVTFTWLMGLMGYVRSGLRQHWHVYGVIRDRSPDAFTPTLGFATQIVSVTVLIFFLLIGFVFWLASLHDRPDFDRGTKA
;
A
#
# COMPACT_ATOMS: atom_id res chain seq x y z
N MET A 1 2.63 15.43 -11.01
CA MET A 1 1.61 14.41 -11.42
C MET A 1 2.19 13.03 -11.74
N SER A 2 3.36 12.90 -12.39
CA SER A 2 3.93 11.59 -12.80
C SER A 2 4.02 10.55 -11.65
N ALA A 3 4.50 10.98 -10.47
CA ALA A 3 4.63 10.12 -9.30
C ALA A 3 3.30 9.48 -8.87
N LYS A 4 2.24 10.29 -8.84
CA LYS A 4 0.89 9.84 -8.45
C LYS A 4 0.35 8.83 -9.45
N ASN A 5 0.52 9.09 -10.76
CA ASN A 5 0.06 8.16 -11.79
C ASN A 5 0.80 6.81 -11.73
N THR A 6 2.11 6.85 -11.55
CA THR A 6 2.95 5.65 -11.40
C THR A 6 2.53 4.85 -10.17
N ALA A 7 2.33 5.51 -9.03
CA ALA A 7 1.87 4.87 -7.80
C ALA A 7 0.48 4.24 -7.94
N VAL A 8 -0.47 4.94 -8.59
CA VAL A 8 -1.83 4.41 -8.84
C VAL A 8 -1.77 3.17 -9.74
N ASN A 9 -0.98 3.19 -10.81
CA ASN A 9 -0.84 2.05 -11.72
C ASN A 9 -0.21 0.82 -11.05
N LEU A 10 0.79 1.03 -10.19
CA LEU A 10 1.35 -0.05 -9.37
C LEU A 10 0.35 -0.57 -8.35
N LEU A 11 -0.45 0.31 -7.72
CA LEU A 11 -1.51 -0.08 -6.78
C LEU A 11 -2.57 -0.93 -7.47
N ILE A 12 -3.00 -0.58 -8.68
CA ILE A 12 -3.95 -1.37 -9.47
C ILE A 12 -3.38 -2.76 -9.74
N LEU A 13 -2.12 -2.83 -10.19
CA LEU A 13 -1.45 -4.08 -10.52
C LEU A 13 -1.29 -5.00 -9.29
N THR A 14 -0.86 -4.46 -8.15
CA THR A 14 -0.70 -5.23 -6.90
C THR A 14 -2.05 -5.66 -6.32
N THR A 15 -3.06 -4.79 -6.34
CA THR A 15 -4.42 -5.13 -5.89
C THR A 15 -5.02 -6.24 -6.73
N PHE A 16 -4.83 -6.19 -8.06
CA PHE A 16 -5.26 -7.25 -8.96
C PHE A 16 -4.56 -8.59 -8.67
N MET A 17 -3.25 -8.56 -8.37
CA MET A 17 -2.53 -9.77 -7.95
C MET A 17 -3.11 -10.35 -6.65
N SER A 18 -3.37 -9.50 -5.65
CA SER A 18 -4.03 -9.91 -4.40
C SER A 18 -5.39 -10.54 -4.64
N PHE A 19 -6.18 -9.99 -5.58
CA PHE A 19 -7.47 -10.57 -5.96
C PHE A 19 -7.33 -11.96 -6.59
N ILE A 20 -6.36 -12.17 -7.48
CA ILE A 20 -6.10 -13.49 -8.06
C ILE A 20 -5.65 -14.47 -6.99
N LEU A 21 -4.73 -14.09 -6.12
CA LEU A 21 -4.29 -14.95 -5.01
C LEU A 21 -5.46 -15.34 -4.11
N TYR A 22 -6.33 -14.39 -3.78
CA TYR A 22 -7.57 -14.66 -3.05
C TYR A 22 -8.45 -15.69 -3.78
N ARG A 23 -8.65 -15.55 -5.10
CA ARG A 23 -9.45 -16.48 -5.92
C ARG A 23 -8.89 -17.90 -5.98
N ARG A 24 -7.59 -18.06 -5.78
CA ARG A 24 -6.86 -19.34 -5.74
C ARG A 24 -6.92 -20.03 -4.38
N THR A 25 -7.30 -19.32 -3.33
CA THR A 25 -7.38 -19.89 -1.99
C THR A 25 -8.29 -21.12 -2.00
N GLY A 26 -7.79 -22.23 -1.47
CA GLY A 26 -8.50 -23.51 -1.42
C GLY A 26 -8.52 -24.32 -2.74
N LYS A 27 -7.84 -23.86 -3.81
CA LYS A 27 -7.77 -24.54 -5.11
C LYS A 27 -6.32 -24.90 -5.47
N ILE A 28 -6.08 -26.13 -5.90
CA ILE A 28 -4.80 -26.55 -6.49
C ILE A 28 -4.98 -26.72 -8.00
N ALA A 29 -4.06 -26.15 -8.77
CA ALA A 29 -4.01 -26.33 -10.21
C ALA A 29 -3.62 -27.78 -10.54
N THR A 30 -4.47 -28.47 -11.32
CA THR A 30 -4.31 -29.88 -11.70
C THR A 30 -3.56 -30.06 -13.02
N VAL A 31 -3.26 -28.96 -13.70
CA VAL A 31 -2.65 -28.95 -15.04
C VAL A 31 -1.15 -29.20 -14.91
N THR A 32 -0.60 -30.04 -15.78
CA THR A 32 0.84 -30.41 -15.80
C THR A 32 1.78 -29.20 -16.00
N TRP A 33 1.30 -28.14 -16.65
CA TRP A 33 2.05 -26.90 -16.88
C TRP A 33 1.86 -25.84 -15.78
N ALA A 34 1.30 -26.21 -14.62
CA ALA A 34 0.98 -25.23 -13.57
C ALA A 34 2.18 -24.44 -13.07
N LYS A 35 3.34 -25.09 -12.90
CA LYS A 35 4.58 -24.44 -12.46
C LYS A 35 5.01 -23.35 -13.44
N THR A 36 4.99 -23.65 -14.73
CA THR A 36 5.36 -22.69 -15.76
C THR A 36 4.33 -21.58 -15.91
N GLY A 37 3.04 -21.87 -15.74
CA GLY A 37 1.99 -20.85 -15.70
C GLY A 37 2.18 -19.82 -14.58
N TYR A 38 2.58 -20.25 -13.38
CA TYR A 38 2.92 -19.33 -12.29
C TYR A 38 4.15 -18.48 -12.60
N VAL A 39 5.19 -19.08 -13.18
CA VAL A 39 6.41 -18.35 -13.57
C VAL A 39 6.08 -17.30 -14.64
N VAL A 40 5.31 -17.65 -15.67
CA VAL A 40 4.93 -16.72 -16.72
C VAL A 40 4.11 -15.56 -16.17
N GLN A 41 3.16 -15.81 -15.25
CA GLN A 41 2.40 -14.74 -14.59
C GLN A 41 3.30 -13.82 -13.76
N LEU A 42 4.28 -14.38 -13.04
CA LEU A 42 5.23 -13.60 -12.26
C LEU A 42 6.10 -12.73 -13.19
N VAL A 43 6.57 -13.28 -14.31
CA VAL A 43 7.36 -12.55 -15.30
C VAL A 43 6.55 -11.41 -15.93
N ILE A 44 5.29 -11.66 -16.33
CA ILE A 44 4.42 -10.61 -16.89
C ILE A 44 4.19 -9.50 -15.86
N PHE A 45 3.91 -9.87 -14.61
CA PHE A 45 3.72 -8.92 -13.53
C PHE A 45 4.99 -8.07 -13.27
N ALA A 46 6.15 -8.73 -13.16
CA ALA A 46 7.43 -8.06 -12.91
C ALA A 46 7.80 -7.13 -14.08
N ALA A 47 7.62 -7.59 -15.32
CA ALA A 47 7.88 -6.78 -16.51
C ALA A 47 6.98 -5.55 -16.56
N ALA A 48 5.68 -5.70 -16.26
CA ALA A 48 4.75 -4.58 -16.20
C ALA A 48 5.11 -3.59 -15.08
N ALA A 49 5.48 -4.08 -13.89
CA ALA A 49 5.90 -3.24 -12.78
C ALA A 49 7.18 -2.44 -13.11
N ILE A 50 8.19 -3.11 -13.69
CA ILE A 50 9.45 -2.47 -14.13
C ILE A 50 9.17 -1.42 -15.20
N PHE A 51 8.31 -1.73 -16.17
CA PHE A 51 7.96 -0.79 -17.24
C PHE A 51 7.24 0.45 -16.70
N VAL A 52 6.27 0.28 -15.80
CA VAL A 52 5.57 1.40 -15.14
C VAL A 52 6.55 2.26 -14.34
N LEU A 53 7.46 1.63 -13.58
CA LEU A 53 8.52 2.34 -12.85
C LEU A 53 9.45 3.11 -13.78
N PHE A 54 9.91 2.48 -14.86
CA PHE A 54 10.76 3.12 -15.87
C PHE A 54 10.09 4.36 -16.47
N LEU A 55 8.84 4.25 -16.90
CA LEU A 55 8.07 5.39 -17.41
C LEU A 55 7.85 6.46 -16.34
N GLY A 56 7.68 6.05 -15.08
CA GLY A 56 7.54 6.97 -13.95
C GLY A 56 8.79 7.81 -13.72
N ILE A 57 9.96 7.15 -13.71
CA ILE A 57 11.29 7.78 -13.57
C ILE A 57 11.59 8.66 -14.79
N TYR A 58 11.40 8.14 -16.01
CA TYR A 58 11.59 8.92 -17.24
C TYR A 58 10.68 10.16 -17.26
N GLY A 59 9.44 9.99 -16.82
CA GLY A 59 8.47 11.07 -16.69
C GLY A 59 8.87 12.15 -15.69
N TYR A 60 9.91 12.01 -14.87
CA TYR A 60 10.47 13.11 -14.06
C TYR A 60 11.33 14.07 -14.88
N PHE A 61 12.11 13.54 -15.83
CA PHE A 61 13.09 14.29 -16.64
C PHE A 61 12.48 14.98 -17.86
N VAL A 62 11.19 14.77 -18.11
CA VAL A 62 10.50 15.19 -19.33
C VAL A 62 9.51 16.34 -19.08
N GLU A 63 9.29 17.16 -20.10
CA GLU A 63 8.36 18.30 -20.08
C GLU A 63 6.91 17.90 -19.74
N ALA A 64 6.13 18.83 -19.21
CA ALA A 64 4.81 18.56 -18.64
C ALA A 64 3.78 18.03 -19.66
N SER A 65 3.86 18.48 -20.92
CA SER A 65 2.99 18.02 -22.02
C SER A 65 3.22 16.55 -22.35
N VAL A 66 4.48 16.15 -22.53
CA VAL A 66 4.87 14.76 -22.85
C VAL A 66 4.60 13.84 -21.65
N ARG A 67 4.74 14.34 -20.42
CA ARG A 67 4.41 13.61 -19.19
C ARG A 67 2.95 13.18 -19.10
N ILE A 68 2.02 13.96 -19.67
CA ILE A 68 0.61 13.57 -19.75
C ILE A 68 0.45 12.46 -20.80
N GLY A 69 1.13 12.56 -21.94
CA GLY A 69 1.16 11.52 -22.97
C GLY A 69 1.69 10.17 -22.46
N LEU A 70 2.67 10.18 -21.55
CA LEU A 70 3.21 8.97 -20.90
C LEU A 70 2.21 8.23 -20.00
N SER A 71 1.08 8.83 -19.64
CA SER A 71 0.04 8.14 -18.87
C SER A 71 -0.65 7.02 -19.65
N VAL A 72 -0.83 7.20 -20.96
CA VAL A 72 -1.50 6.24 -21.84
C VAL A 72 -0.72 4.92 -21.92
N PRO A 73 0.60 4.89 -22.22
CA PRO A 73 1.36 3.64 -22.24
C PRO A 73 1.49 3.01 -20.86
N GLN A 74 1.52 3.80 -19.76
CA GLN A 74 1.51 3.25 -18.40
C GLN A 74 0.22 2.47 -18.14
N VAL A 75 -0.96 3.09 -18.34
CA VAL A 75 -2.25 2.44 -18.11
C VAL A 75 -2.44 1.26 -19.07
N GLY A 76 -2.08 1.42 -20.34
CA GLY A 76 -2.16 0.35 -21.35
C GLY A 76 -1.35 -0.88 -20.96
N SER A 77 -0.12 -0.69 -20.44
CA SER A 77 0.72 -1.80 -19.98
C SER A 77 0.11 -2.55 -18.78
N VAL A 78 -0.51 -1.83 -17.83
CA VAL A 78 -1.18 -2.45 -16.68
C VAL A 78 -2.42 -3.22 -17.11
N LEU A 79 -3.27 -2.63 -17.96
CA LEU A 79 -4.45 -3.33 -18.48
C LEU A 79 -4.07 -4.57 -19.28
N PHE A 80 -3.05 -4.48 -20.13
CA PHE A 80 -2.54 -5.63 -20.87
C PHE A 80 -2.04 -6.74 -19.94
N ALA A 81 -1.28 -6.39 -18.90
CA ALA A 81 -0.81 -7.35 -17.90
C ALA A 81 -1.99 -8.00 -17.15
N MET A 82 -3.00 -7.22 -16.75
CA MET A 82 -4.20 -7.74 -16.08
C MET A 82 -4.96 -8.73 -16.94
N VAL A 83 -5.24 -8.37 -18.20
CA VAL A 83 -5.95 -9.26 -19.15
C VAL A 83 -5.15 -10.54 -19.40
N SER A 84 -3.84 -10.41 -19.62
CA SER A 84 -2.96 -11.57 -19.88
C SER A 84 -2.90 -12.51 -18.69
N ILE A 85 -2.69 -11.99 -17.48
CA ILE A 85 -2.64 -12.79 -16.25
C ILE A 85 -4.01 -13.43 -15.98
N ALA A 86 -5.11 -12.69 -16.17
CA ALA A 86 -6.48 -13.21 -16.02
C ALA A 86 -6.75 -14.36 -17.00
N ALA A 87 -6.36 -14.22 -18.27
CA ALA A 87 -6.51 -15.27 -19.28
C ALA A 87 -5.74 -16.52 -18.86
N ILE A 88 -4.47 -16.39 -18.46
CA ILE A 88 -3.66 -17.52 -17.97
C ILE A 88 -4.33 -18.15 -16.74
N ASP A 89 -4.85 -17.36 -15.81
CA ASP A 89 -5.51 -17.87 -14.60
C ASP A 89 -6.77 -18.69 -14.92
N ILE A 90 -7.58 -18.25 -15.90
CA ILE A 90 -8.76 -19.00 -16.36
C ILE A 90 -8.36 -20.38 -16.91
N PHE A 91 -7.32 -20.44 -17.73
CA PHE A 91 -6.84 -21.72 -18.28
C PHE A 91 -6.20 -22.62 -17.20
N LEU A 92 -5.50 -22.02 -16.25
CA LEU A 92 -4.80 -22.72 -15.18
C LEU A 92 -5.76 -23.38 -14.18
N PHE A 93 -6.91 -22.75 -13.92
CA PHE A 93 -7.92 -23.23 -12.98
C PHE A 93 -9.17 -23.79 -13.65
N ARG A 94 -9.07 -24.33 -14.88
CA ARG A 94 -10.22 -24.91 -15.61
C ARG A 94 -10.79 -26.20 -14.99
N LYS A 95 -9.98 -26.97 -14.27
CA LYS A 95 -10.40 -28.19 -13.52
C LYS A 95 -9.70 -28.30 -12.16
N PRO A 96 -9.90 -27.35 -11.24
CA PRO A 96 -9.09 -27.28 -10.03
C PRO A 96 -9.52 -28.35 -9.02
N LYS A 97 -8.56 -28.90 -8.28
CA LYS A 97 -8.86 -29.73 -7.09
C LYS A 97 -9.13 -28.80 -5.92
N VAL A 98 -10.34 -28.86 -5.37
CA VAL A 98 -10.68 -28.15 -4.13
C VAL A 98 -10.02 -28.90 -2.97
N THR A 99 -9.12 -28.24 -2.25
CA THR A 99 -8.27 -28.87 -1.24
C THR A 99 -8.66 -28.50 0.19
N ALA A 100 -9.25 -27.32 0.40
CA ALA A 100 -9.65 -26.87 1.72
C ALA A 100 -10.96 -26.07 1.68
N GLU A 101 -11.84 -26.32 2.65
CA GLU A 101 -12.98 -25.45 2.93
C GLU A 101 -12.51 -24.14 3.54
N VAL A 102 -13.07 -23.03 3.08
CA VAL A 102 -12.81 -21.69 3.65
C VAL A 102 -13.45 -21.64 5.02
N ARG A 103 -12.65 -21.73 6.08
CA ARG A 103 -13.11 -21.58 7.47
C ARG A 103 -13.26 -20.09 7.81
N TRP A 104 -14.49 -19.61 7.74
CA TRP A 104 -14.84 -18.26 8.17
C TRP A 104 -14.64 -18.09 9.68
N GLY A 105 -14.12 -16.93 10.10
CA GLY A 105 -13.89 -16.61 11.51
C GLY A 105 -12.52 -17.00 12.07
N HIS A 106 -11.71 -17.79 11.34
CA HIS A 106 -10.33 -18.09 11.76
C HIS A 106 -9.35 -17.09 11.15
N ILE A 107 -9.04 -16.01 11.89
CA ILE A 107 -8.07 -15.00 11.45
C ILE A 107 -6.66 -15.44 11.89
N PRO A 108 -5.72 -15.69 10.96
CA PRO A 108 -4.36 -16.03 11.33
C PRO A 108 -3.66 -14.85 12.02
N ALA A 109 -2.81 -15.13 13.02
CA ALA A 109 -2.07 -14.12 13.76
C ALA A 109 -1.23 -13.19 12.84
N ILE A 110 -0.72 -13.74 11.74
CA ILE A 110 0.02 -12.98 10.71
C ILE A 110 -0.81 -11.80 10.18
N SER A 111 -2.12 -11.99 9.95
CA SER A 111 -3.00 -10.92 9.46
C SER A 111 -3.07 -9.75 10.45
N GLN A 112 -3.13 -10.04 11.75
CA GLN A 112 -3.17 -9.02 12.79
C GLN A 112 -1.87 -8.21 12.83
N TYR A 113 -0.71 -8.86 12.77
CA TYR A 113 0.57 -8.16 12.69
C TYR A 113 0.69 -7.29 11.44
N VAL A 114 0.20 -7.77 10.29
CA VAL A 114 0.19 -7.01 9.03
C VAL A 114 -0.73 -5.79 9.13
N LEU A 115 -1.91 -5.90 9.76
CA LEU A 115 -2.81 -4.77 9.95
C LEU A 115 -2.17 -3.65 10.80
N ILE A 116 -1.49 -4.02 11.89
CA ILE A 116 -0.74 -3.06 12.72
C ILE A 116 0.40 -2.43 11.91
N PHE A 117 1.16 -3.25 11.18
CA PHE A 117 2.26 -2.76 10.33
C PHE A 117 1.79 -1.77 9.26
N ILE A 118 0.65 -2.05 8.61
CA ILE A 118 0.03 -1.14 7.64
C ILE A 118 -0.37 0.17 8.33
N ALA A 119 -1.00 0.10 9.50
CA ALA A 119 -1.39 1.30 10.25
C ALA A 119 -0.17 2.18 10.59
N VAL A 120 0.93 1.59 11.06
CA VAL A 120 2.18 2.31 11.35
C VAL A 120 2.75 2.98 10.10
N THR A 121 2.84 2.22 9.00
CA THR A 121 3.40 2.72 7.74
C THR A 121 2.54 3.85 7.14
N PHE A 122 1.22 3.71 7.21
CA PHE A 122 0.28 4.69 6.67
C PHE A 122 0.33 6.02 7.44
N THR A 123 0.46 5.96 8.77
CA THR A 123 0.62 7.15 9.61
C THR A 123 1.87 7.95 9.21
N TRP A 124 2.98 7.28 8.92
CA TRP A 124 4.21 7.93 8.43
C TRP A 124 4.00 8.65 7.09
N LEU A 125 3.39 7.95 6.14
CA LEU A 125 3.11 8.47 4.80
C LEU A 125 2.15 9.68 4.86
N MET A 126 1.11 9.61 5.67
CA MET A 126 0.16 10.72 5.85
C MET A 126 0.82 11.93 6.49
N GLY A 127 1.64 11.74 7.52
CA GLY A 127 2.37 12.84 8.17
C GLY A 127 3.28 13.58 7.19
N LEU A 128 4.03 12.82 6.37
CA LEU A 128 4.92 13.41 5.37
C LEU A 128 4.16 14.14 4.25
N MET A 129 3.09 13.55 3.70
CA MET A 129 2.29 14.23 2.68
C MET A 129 1.55 15.47 3.23
N GLY A 130 1.12 15.44 4.49
CA GLY A 130 0.56 16.59 5.18
C GLY A 130 1.55 17.76 5.22
N TYR A 131 2.81 17.48 5.58
CA TYR A 131 3.88 18.46 5.54
C TYR A 131 4.17 18.98 4.14
N VAL A 132 4.26 18.11 3.12
CA VAL A 132 4.51 18.56 1.74
C VAL A 132 3.43 19.55 1.30
N ARG A 133 2.17 19.34 1.68
CA ARG A 133 1.08 20.27 1.35
C ARG A 133 1.20 21.60 2.11
N SER A 134 1.53 21.59 3.39
CA SER A 134 1.69 22.83 4.15
C SER A 134 2.95 23.60 3.76
N GLY A 135 4.04 22.91 3.45
CA GLY A 135 5.32 23.48 3.01
C GLY A 135 5.25 24.21 1.66
N LEU A 136 4.29 23.86 0.80
CA LEU A 136 4.04 24.61 -0.44
C LEU A 136 3.56 26.05 -0.20
N ARG A 137 3.04 26.37 0.98
CA ARG A 137 2.64 27.74 1.34
C ARG A 137 3.85 28.64 1.63
N GLN A 138 5.06 28.08 1.72
CA GLN A 138 6.32 28.79 1.91
C GLN A 138 6.24 29.83 3.06
N HIS A 139 6.52 31.09 2.74
CA HIS A 139 6.50 32.24 3.65
C HIS A 139 5.20 33.04 3.51
N TRP A 140 4.10 32.43 3.07
CA TRP A 140 2.81 33.10 2.89
C TRP A 140 1.82 32.64 3.95
N HIS A 141 1.30 33.59 4.73
CA HIS A 141 0.14 33.34 5.59
C HIS A 141 -1.12 33.13 4.75
N VAL A 142 -1.36 34.08 3.84
CA VAL A 142 -2.38 34.00 2.79
C VAL A 142 -1.66 34.04 1.44
N TYR A 143 -1.80 32.96 0.67
CA TYR A 143 -1.09 32.78 -0.59
C TYR A 143 -1.33 33.96 -1.54
N GLY A 144 -0.27 34.66 -1.93
CA GLY A 144 -0.33 35.81 -2.84
C GLY A 144 -0.82 37.14 -2.24
N VAL A 145 -1.24 37.17 -0.97
CA VAL A 145 -1.78 38.39 -0.33
C VAL A 145 -0.89 38.84 0.84
N ILE A 146 -0.66 37.96 1.81
CA ILE A 146 0.07 38.31 3.05
C ILE A 146 1.34 37.46 3.13
N ARG A 147 2.47 38.12 2.85
CA ARG A 147 3.81 37.54 2.96
C ARG A 147 4.37 37.76 4.35
N ASP A 148 4.74 36.68 5.01
CA ASP A 148 5.50 36.69 6.26
C ASP A 148 6.95 37.09 5.95
N ARG A 149 7.45 38.08 6.68
CA ARG A 149 8.83 38.60 6.60
C ARG A 149 9.60 38.42 7.91
N SER A 150 9.03 37.71 8.88
CA SER A 150 9.71 37.45 10.14
C SER A 150 11.00 36.66 9.92
N PRO A 151 12.05 36.88 10.74
CA PRO A 151 13.31 36.14 10.64
C PRO A 151 13.14 34.61 10.76
N ASP A 152 12.09 34.17 11.44
CA ASP A 152 11.78 32.75 11.70
C ASP A 152 10.88 32.11 10.63
N ALA A 153 10.52 32.83 9.56
CA ALA A 153 9.72 32.31 8.46
C ALA A 153 10.56 31.45 7.48
N PHE A 154 11.17 30.38 7.98
CA PHE A 154 11.89 29.41 7.16
C PHE A 154 11.01 28.19 6.86
N THR A 155 11.15 27.65 5.64
CA THR A 155 10.58 26.35 5.30
C THR A 155 11.64 25.28 5.54
N PRO A 156 11.42 24.34 6.47
CA PRO A 156 12.38 23.28 6.68
C PRO A 156 12.60 22.45 5.41
N THR A 157 13.76 21.80 5.32
CA THR A 157 13.99 20.85 4.23
C THR A 157 13.16 19.59 4.47
N LEU A 158 12.86 18.85 3.39
CA LEU A 158 12.09 17.59 3.49
C LEU A 158 12.79 16.57 4.39
N GLY A 159 14.12 16.55 4.41
CA GLY A 159 14.90 15.69 5.30
C GLY A 159 14.67 16.02 6.78
N PHE A 160 14.73 17.29 7.14
CA PHE A 160 14.45 17.74 8.51
C PHE A 160 12.99 17.46 8.91
N ALA A 161 12.04 17.75 8.03
CA ALA A 161 10.63 17.46 8.28
C ALA A 161 10.37 15.96 8.49
N THR A 162 11.08 15.09 7.74
CA THR A 162 10.98 13.63 7.90
C THR A 162 11.44 13.19 9.29
N GLN A 163 12.51 13.78 9.83
CA GLN A 163 13.00 13.48 11.18
C GLN A 163 11.97 13.89 12.25
N ILE A 164 11.42 15.10 12.16
CA ILE A 164 10.39 15.56 13.11
C ILE A 164 9.16 14.66 13.06
N VAL A 165 8.62 14.40 11.85
CA VAL A 165 7.45 13.53 11.68
C VAL A 165 7.74 12.14 12.24
N SER A 166 8.93 11.60 12.01
CA SER A 166 9.34 10.29 12.56
C SER A 166 9.30 10.26 14.08
N VAL A 167 9.85 11.29 14.74
CA VAL A 167 9.82 11.41 16.20
C VAL A 167 8.37 11.51 16.70
N THR A 168 7.53 12.33 16.07
CA THR A 168 6.13 12.48 16.45
C THR A 168 5.36 11.17 16.32
N VAL A 169 5.55 10.42 15.23
CA VAL A 169 4.85 9.14 15.01
C VAL A 169 5.29 8.09 16.02
N LEU A 170 6.58 8.03 16.36
CA LEU A 170 7.08 7.14 17.41
C LEU A 170 6.49 7.47 18.79
N ILE A 171 6.45 8.75 19.15
CA ILE A 171 5.82 9.21 20.40
C ILE A 171 4.34 8.83 20.43
N PHE A 172 3.62 9.05 19.33
CA PHE A 172 2.21 8.71 19.22
C PHE A 172 1.94 7.21 19.43
N PHE A 173 2.71 6.33 18.77
CA PHE A 173 2.55 4.89 18.95
C PHE A 173 2.99 4.41 20.34
N LEU A 174 4.00 5.04 20.94
CA LEU A 174 4.38 4.79 22.33
C LEU A 174 3.23 5.14 23.28
N LEU A 175 2.60 6.30 23.09
CA LEU A 175 1.43 6.72 23.88
C LEU A 175 0.25 5.77 23.69
N ILE A 176 -0.04 5.34 22.46
CA ILE A 176 -1.09 4.33 22.20
C ILE A 176 -0.76 3.02 22.94
N GLY A 177 0.48 2.55 22.84
CA GLY A 177 0.93 1.35 23.57
C GLY A 177 0.76 1.50 25.08
N PHE A 178 1.10 2.68 25.61
CA PHE A 178 0.91 3.00 27.02
C PHE A 178 -0.56 3.02 27.44
N VAL A 179 -1.45 3.58 26.61
CA VAL A 179 -2.90 3.58 26.86
C VAL A 179 -3.47 2.17 26.86
N PHE A 180 -3.09 1.33 25.89
CA PHE A 180 -3.54 -0.07 25.85
C PHE A 180 -3.00 -0.88 27.04
N TRP A 181 -1.75 -0.63 27.44
CA TRP A 181 -1.19 -1.24 28.64
C TRP A 181 -1.97 -0.85 29.89
N LEU A 182 -2.25 0.45 30.07
CA LEU A 182 -3.05 0.95 31.19
C LEU A 182 -4.46 0.35 31.20
N ALA A 183 -5.10 0.21 30.03
CA ALA A 183 -6.40 -0.43 29.90
C ALA A 183 -6.35 -1.92 30.28
N SER A 184 -5.31 -2.67 29.89
CA SER A 184 -5.17 -4.08 30.24
C SER A 184 -4.96 -4.34 31.74
N LEU A 185 -4.49 -3.34 32.49
CA LEU A 185 -4.36 -3.44 33.95
C LEU A 185 -5.74 -3.46 34.66
N HIS A 186 -6.79 -3.00 33.98
CA HIS A 186 -8.15 -2.99 34.52
C HIS A 186 -8.90 -4.32 34.33
N ASP A 187 -8.49 -5.14 33.35
CA ASP A 187 -9.07 -6.46 33.09
C ASP A 187 -8.62 -7.47 34.15
N ARG A 188 -9.25 -7.43 35.33
CA ARG A 188 -9.28 -8.59 36.22
C ARG A 188 -10.14 -9.67 35.54
N PRO A 189 -9.70 -10.94 35.50
CA PRO A 189 -10.57 -12.01 35.08
C PRO A 189 -11.72 -12.09 36.09
N ASP A 190 -12.92 -11.66 35.68
CA ASP A 190 -14.15 -12.11 36.32
C ASP A 190 -14.21 -13.62 36.07
N PHE A 191 -13.64 -14.36 37.04
CA PHE A 191 -13.76 -15.79 37.15
C PHE A 191 -15.25 -16.09 37.28
N ASP A 192 -15.83 -16.50 36.16
CA ASP A 192 -17.18 -16.99 36.05
C ASP A 192 -17.40 -18.04 37.15
N ARG A 193 -18.21 -17.70 38.16
CA ARG A 193 -18.75 -18.66 39.14
C ARG A 193 -19.82 -19.49 38.41
N GLY A 194 -19.37 -20.32 37.48
CA GLY A 194 -20.16 -21.38 36.87
C GLY A 194 -20.20 -22.59 37.79
N THR A 195 -21.25 -22.63 38.61
CA THR A 195 -21.75 -23.78 39.38
C THR A 195 -21.54 -25.13 38.68
N LYS A 196 -20.79 -26.02 39.32
CA LYS A 196 -20.94 -27.47 39.13
C LYS A 196 -22.17 -27.91 39.92
N ALA A 197 -23.20 -28.36 39.21
CA ALA A 197 -24.21 -29.32 39.67
C ALA A 197 -24.75 -30.04 38.44
#